data_AF-A0A847TJ13-F1
#
_entry.id   AF-A0A847TJ13-F1
#
_cell.length_a   1.000
_cell.length_b   1.000
_cell.length_c   1.000
_cell.angle_alpha   90.00
_cell.angle_beta   90.00
_cell.angle_gamma   90.00
#
_symmetry.space_group_name_H-M   'P 1'
#
loop_
_entity.id
_entity.type
_entity.pdbx_description
1 polymer ?
#
loop_
_entity_poly.entity_id
_entity_poly.type
_entity_poly.pdbx_seq_one_letter_code
_entity_poly.pdbx_strand_id
1 'polypeptide(L)'
;MKNIQVLTVALLFALAGCAKKEKESALLMGPITSATTTVSARQYAETDSFLNVDARGKSISELSDTSKAKLKAAVYRFYKHVSLNNDHYSTTLKTGSEIKMSDDLFSFLKEDLDRLNTQIEQSKKTGKKYELPEVTPEYLNSLIQ
;
A
#
# COMPACT_ATOMS: atom_id res chain seq x y z
N MET A 1 16.85 -72.44 -11.34
CA MET A 1 15.68 -71.85 -10.63
C MET A 1 16.07 -70.49 -10.10
N LYS A 2 15.28 -69.47 -10.46
CA LYS A 2 15.12 -68.11 -9.92
C LYS A 2 15.27 -67.03 -10.99
N ASN A 3 14.10 -66.75 -11.56
CA ASN A 3 13.72 -65.62 -12.38
C ASN A 3 13.81 -64.36 -11.51
N ILE A 4 14.39 -63.28 -12.03
CA ILE A 4 14.10 -61.92 -11.55
C ILE A 4 13.87 -61.05 -12.78
N GLN A 5 12.59 -60.71 -12.97
CA GLN A 5 12.14 -59.60 -13.82
C GLN A 5 12.10 -58.30 -12.99
N VAL A 6 11.78 -57.20 -13.69
CA VAL A 6 11.38 -55.85 -13.24
C VAL A 6 12.55 -54.85 -13.29
N LEU A 7 12.74 -54.11 -14.40
CA LEU A 7 11.97 -52.97 -14.92
C LEU A 7 12.03 -51.75 -13.98
N THR A 8 12.78 -50.70 -14.34
CA THR A 8 12.39 -49.33 -13.96
C THR A 8 12.88 -48.33 -14.99
N VAL A 9 11.91 -47.75 -15.68
CA VAL A 9 12.01 -46.68 -16.67
C VAL A 9 12.56 -45.42 -15.99
N ALA A 10 13.58 -44.81 -16.60
CA ALA A 10 14.05 -43.49 -16.22
C ALA A 10 12.98 -42.44 -16.54
N LEU A 11 12.19 -42.09 -15.53
CA LEU A 11 11.20 -41.02 -15.62
C LEU A 11 11.89 -39.69 -15.28
N LEU A 12 12.36 -39.01 -16.32
CA LEU A 12 12.72 -37.59 -16.29
C LEU A 12 11.45 -36.78 -15.95
N PHE A 13 11.19 -36.60 -14.65
CA PHE A 13 10.29 -35.54 -14.21
C PHE A 13 11.01 -34.21 -14.42
N ALA A 14 10.71 -33.58 -15.55
CA ALA A 14 10.92 -32.17 -15.76
C ALA A 14 10.27 -31.42 -14.59
N LEU A 15 11.10 -30.82 -13.74
CA LEU A 15 10.68 -29.77 -12.82
C LEU A 15 10.25 -28.58 -13.69
N ALA A 16 9.01 -28.64 -14.19
CA ALA A 16 8.27 -27.45 -14.57
C ALA A 16 7.99 -26.70 -13.26
N GLY A 17 9.02 -26.00 -12.77
CA GLY A 17 8.87 -24.93 -11.81
C GLY A 17 8.04 -23.86 -12.45
N CYS A 18 6.71 -24.02 -12.40
CA CYS A 18 5.76 -22.93 -12.55
C CYS A 18 5.98 -21.99 -11.37
N ALA A 19 7.06 -21.20 -11.42
CA ALA A 19 7.10 -19.94 -10.71
C ALA A 19 5.98 -19.10 -11.34
N LYS A 20 4.79 -19.18 -10.74
CA LYS A 20 3.78 -18.13 -10.91
C LYS A 20 4.52 -16.83 -10.61
N LYS A 21 4.80 -16.05 -11.65
CA LYS A 21 5.25 -14.67 -11.50
C LYS A 21 4.05 -13.93 -10.93
N GLU A 22 3.89 -13.99 -9.60
CA GLU A 22 3.00 -13.07 -8.91
C GLU A 22 3.49 -11.67 -9.26
N LYS A 23 2.65 -10.91 -9.95
CA LYS A 23 2.91 -9.50 -10.15
C LYS A 23 2.80 -8.86 -8.78
N GLU A 24 3.93 -8.36 -8.28
CA GLU A 24 3.98 -7.62 -7.03
C GLU A 24 3.22 -6.30 -7.26
N SER A 25 2.14 -6.09 -6.51
CA SER A 25 1.35 -4.85 -6.58
C SER A 25 1.94 -3.84 -5.60
N ALA A 26 2.17 -2.61 -6.07
CA ALA A 26 2.52 -1.50 -5.20
C ALA A 26 1.30 -1.16 -4.33
N LEU A 27 1.23 -1.70 -3.11
CA LEU A 27 0.15 -1.39 -2.19
C LEU A 27 0.36 0.03 -1.63
N LEU A 28 -0.51 0.95 -2.03
CA LEU A 28 -0.62 2.26 -1.42
C LEU A 28 -1.06 2.09 0.04
N MET A 29 -0.09 2.23 0.96
CA MET A 29 -0.26 2.25 2.41
C MET A 29 -1.15 1.13 2.98
N GLY A 30 -0.93 -0.09 2.47
CA GLY A 30 -1.72 -1.30 2.72
C GLY A 30 -2.12 -1.55 4.19
N PRO A 31 -1.21 -1.42 5.19
CA PRO A 31 -1.54 -1.63 6.59
C PRO A 31 -2.58 -0.65 7.17
N ILE A 32 -2.68 0.57 6.62
CA ILE A 32 -3.66 1.56 7.08
C ILE A 32 -5.02 1.31 6.41
N THR A 33 -5.01 0.98 5.12
CA THR A 33 -6.22 0.65 4.37
C THR A 33 -6.95 -0.58 4.95
N SER A 34 -6.20 -1.58 5.41
CA SER A 34 -6.76 -2.79 6.03
C SER A 34 -7.16 -2.63 7.50
N ALA A 35 -6.82 -1.51 8.13
CA ALA A 35 -7.17 -1.28 9.52
C ALA A 35 -8.68 -1.10 9.68
N THR A 36 -9.26 -1.88 10.58
CA THR A 36 -10.66 -1.74 10.98
C THR A 36 -10.80 -0.68 12.07
N THR A 37 -11.91 0.03 12.03
CA THR A 37 -12.30 1.01 13.05
C THR A 37 -13.81 1.01 13.22
N THR A 38 -14.30 1.20 14.44
CA THR A 38 -15.73 1.37 14.71
C THR A 38 -16.16 2.84 14.60
N VAL A 39 -15.21 3.78 14.65
CA VAL A 39 -15.41 5.20 14.40
C VAL A 39 -15.37 5.50 12.90
N SER A 40 -16.32 6.31 12.42
CA SER A 40 -16.38 6.69 11.01
C SER A 40 -15.17 7.52 10.58
N ALA A 41 -14.30 6.94 9.76
CA ALA A 41 -13.22 7.67 9.09
C ALA A 41 -13.79 8.75 8.15
N ARG A 42 -14.93 8.47 7.49
CA ARG A 42 -15.63 9.42 6.60
C ARG A 42 -15.98 10.73 7.29
N GLN A 43 -16.46 10.68 8.54
CA GLN A 43 -16.77 11.88 9.32
C GLN A 43 -15.56 12.82 9.45
N TYR A 44 -14.36 12.28 9.65
CA TYR A 44 -13.15 13.08 9.68
C TYR A 44 -12.72 13.49 8.27
N ALA A 45 -12.80 12.60 7.28
CA ALA A 45 -12.32 12.86 5.94
C ALA A 45 -13.05 14.01 5.23
N GLU A 46 -14.37 14.10 5.41
CA GLU A 46 -15.26 15.03 4.69
C GLU A 46 -15.53 16.35 5.43
N THR A 47 -15.06 16.48 6.68
CA THR A 47 -15.20 17.71 7.46
C THR A 47 -13.90 18.50 7.50
N ASP A 48 -13.95 19.74 8.00
CA ASP A 48 -12.77 20.58 8.23
C ASP A 48 -11.99 20.23 9.52
N SER A 49 -12.23 19.05 10.08
CA SER A 49 -11.54 18.59 11.29
C SER A 49 -10.03 18.59 11.09
N PHE A 50 -9.29 19.24 12.00
CA PHE A 50 -7.83 19.19 11.98
C PHE A 50 -7.33 17.80 12.40
N LEU A 51 -6.51 17.19 11.55
CA LEU A 51 -5.99 15.84 11.77
C LEU A 51 -4.56 15.90 12.30
N ASN A 52 -4.37 15.34 13.48
CA ASN A 52 -3.07 15.12 14.07
C ASN A 52 -3.07 13.73 14.73
N VAL A 53 -2.20 12.86 14.24
CA VAL A 53 -2.03 11.49 14.72
C VAL A 53 -0.55 11.18 14.73
N ASP A 54 -0.03 10.84 15.90
CA ASP A 54 1.33 10.32 16.03
C ASP A 54 1.36 8.84 15.65
N ALA A 55 1.61 8.58 14.36
CA ALA A 55 1.72 7.25 13.76
C ALA A 55 3.17 6.76 13.63
N ARG A 56 4.17 7.61 13.92
CA ARG A 56 5.57 7.30 13.65
C ARG A 56 6.08 6.30 14.70
N GLY A 57 6.68 5.21 14.23
CA GLY A 57 7.25 4.19 15.10
C GLY A 57 6.23 3.36 15.90
N LYS A 58 4.94 3.47 15.58
CA LYS A 58 3.86 2.69 16.22
C LYS A 58 3.27 1.69 15.26
N SER A 59 2.85 0.53 15.76
CA SER A 59 2.01 -0.35 14.96
C SER A 59 0.62 0.26 14.82
N ILE A 60 0.04 0.20 13.62
CA ILE A 60 -1.34 0.66 13.39
C ILE A 60 -2.31 -0.05 14.32
N SER A 61 -2.07 -1.32 14.66
CA SER A 61 -2.91 -2.09 15.58
C SER A 61 -2.97 -1.50 16.99
N GLU A 62 -1.89 -0.85 17.45
CA GLU A 62 -1.75 -0.25 18.78
C GLU A 62 -2.43 1.12 18.89
N LEU A 63 -2.78 1.74 17.77
CA LEU A 63 -3.49 3.00 17.76
C LEU A 63 -4.91 2.83 18.31
N SER A 64 -5.40 3.84 19.04
CA SER A 64 -6.79 3.90 19.44
C SER A 64 -7.70 3.94 18.22
N ASP A 65 -8.95 3.50 18.39
CA ASP A 65 -9.90 3.41 17.28
C ASP A 65 -10.13 4.77 16.58
N THR A 66 -10.28 5.84 17.38
CA THR A 66 -10.33 7.21 16.86
C THR A 66 -9.07 7.63 16.11
N SER A 67 -7.88 7.20 16.57
CA SER A 67 -6.62 7.51 15.89
C SER A 67 -6.52 6.76 14.56
N LYS A 68 -6.99 5.52 14.48
CA LYS A 68 -7.11 4.77 13.22
C LYS A 68 -8.06 5.47 12.25
N ALA A 69 -9.24 5.88 12.69
CA ALA A 69 -10.20 6.62 11.87
C ALA A 69 -9.63 7.95 11.36
N LYS A 70 -8.97 8.73 12.21
CA LYS A 70 -8.30 9.99 11.82
C LYS A 70 -7.13 9.75 10.86
N LEU A 71 -6.36 8.68 11.08
CA LEU A 71 -5.26 8.33 10.19
C LEU A 71 -5.78 7.92 8.82
N LYS A 72 -6.79 7.05 8.74
CA LYS A 72 -7.52 6.70 7.50
C LYS A 72 -8.05 7.93 6.77
N ALA A 73 -8.65 8.88 7.49
CA ALA A 73 -9.07 10.16 6.92
C ALA A 73 -7.91 11.02 6.41
N ALA A 74 -6.77 11.02 7.09
CA ALA A 74 -5.57 11.73 6.64
C ALA A 74 -5.02 11.11 5.34
N VAL A 75 -4.99 9.77 5.24
CA VAL A 75 -4.64 9.07 4.00
C VAL A 75 -5.55 9.50 2.87
N TYR A 76 -6.87 9.47 3.10
CA TYR A 76 -7.85 9.87 2.10
C TYR A 76 -7.59 11.30 1.59
N ARG A 77 -7.43 12.26 2.51
CA ARG A 77 -7.21 13.67 2.14
C ARG A 77 -5.90 13.84 1.38
N PHE A 78 -4.83 13.17 1.79
CA PHE A 78 -3.54 13.24 1.10
C PHE A 78 -3.61 12.63 -0.30
N TYR A 79 -4.11 11.39 -0.41
CA TYR A 79 -4.15 10.67 -1.69
C TYR A 79 -5.15 11.26 -2.68
N LYS A 80 -6.17 12.01 -2.24
CA LYS A 80 -7.01 12.81 -3.14
C LYS A 80 -6.21 13.82 -3.99
N HIS A 81 -5.02 14.19 -3.55
CA HIS A 81 -4.09 15.07 -4.28
C HIS A 81 -2.87 14.31 -4.83
N VAL A 82 -2.89 12.98 -4.86
CA VAL A 82 -1.83 12.15 -5.44
C VAL A 82 -2.27 11.67 -6.82
N SER A 83 -1.35 11.73 -7.79
CA SER A 83 -1.55 11.21 -9.14
C SER A 83 -0.33 10.39 -9.58
N LEU A 84 -0.58 9.36 -10.39
CA LEU A 84 0.45 8.54 -11.01
C LEU A 84 0.77 9.12 -12.40
N ASN A 85 2.01 9.54 -12.62
CA ASN A 85 2.48 10.02 -13.93
C ASN A 85 3.81 9.33 -14.27
N ASN A 86 3.90 8.68 -15.43
CA ASN A 86 5.12 8.01 -15.90
C ASN A 86 5.75 7.07 -14.84
N ASP A 87 4.93 6.22 -14.23
CA ASP A 87 5.33 5.29 -13.15
C ASP A 87 5.84 5.97 -11.87
N HIS A 88 5.48 7.23 -11.63
CA HIS A 88 5.86 7.99 -10.45
C HIS A 88 4.63 8.63 -9.80
N TYR A 89 4.39 8.36 -8.52
CA TYR A 89 3.34 9.02 -7.76
C TYR A 89 3.80 10.41 -7.31
N SER A 90 2.95 11.42 -7.51
CA SER A 90 3.28 12.80 -7.20
C SER A 90 2.09 13.52 -6.58
N THR A 91 2.37 14.52 -5.75
CA THR A 91 1.36 15.42 -5.19
C THR A 91 1.82 16.87 -5.35
N THR A 92 0.87 17.78 -5.54
CA THR A 92 1.12 19.23 -5.60
C THR A 92 1.19 19.89 -4.23
N LEU A 93 0.68 19.21 -3.18
CA LEU A 93 0.67 19.69 -1.81
C LEU A 93 2.08 20.00 -1.30
N LYS A 94 2.20 21.06 -0.52
CA LYS A 94 3.44 21.55 0.10
C LYS A 94 3.42 21.39 1.61
N THR A 95 2.27 21.54 2.25
CA THR A 95 2.14 21.44 3.71
C THR A 95 0.88 20.70 4.14
N GLY A 96 0.83 20.27 5.41
CA GLY A 96 -0.35 19.63 5.97
C GLY A 96 -1.54 20.57 6.11
N SER A 97 -1.27 21.87 6.30
CA SER A 97 -2.31 22.89 6.48
C SER A 97 -3.26 23.02 5.29
N GLU A 98 -2.78 22.76 4.07
CA GLU A 98 -3.59 22.77 2.84
C GLU A 98 -4.74 21.76 2.88
N ILE A 99 -4.58 20.67 3.64
CA ILE A 99 -5.57 19.59 3.79
C ILE A 99 -5.98 19.36 5.26
N LYS A 100 -5.85 20.42 6.08
CA LYS A 100 -6.25 20.45 7.51
C LYS A 100 -5.62 19.31 8.31
N MET A 101 -4.31 19.11 8.19
CA MET A 101 -3.53 18.19 9.03
C MET A 101 -2.25 18.83 9.56
N SER A 102 -1.67 18.24 10.60
CA SER A 102 -0.36 18.62 11.12
C SER A 102 0.74 18.33 10.10
N ASP A 103 1.78 19.17 10.07
CA ASP A 103 2.92 18.98 9.17
C ASP A 103 3.69 17.69 9.44
N ASP A 104 3.73 17.21 10.70
CA ASP A 104 4.37 15.94 11.04
C ASP A 104 3.65 14.75 10.37
N LEU A 105 2.31 14.72 10.44
CA LEU A 105 1.50 13.71 9.79
C LEU A 105 1.60 13.80 8.26
N PHE A 106 1.60 15.01 7.71
CA PHE A 106 1.83 15.23 6.28
C PHE A 106 3.20 14.69 5.83
N SER A 107 4.25 14.99 6.60
CA SER A 107 5.62 14.57 6.30
C SER A 107 5.75 13.06 6.36
N PHE A 108 5.11 12.41 7.35
CA PHE A 108 5.02 10.96 7.42
C PHE A 108 4.40 10.34 6.15
N LEU A 109 3.29 10.90 5.66
CA LEU A 109 2.63 10.42 4.44
C LEU A 109 3.48 10.68 3.18
N LYS A 110 4.13 11.84 3.11
CA LYS A 110 5.01 12.21 2.00
C LYS A 110 6.24 11.29 1.94
N GLU A 111 6.86 10.99 3.08
CA GLU A 111 7.98 10.06 3.20
C GLU A 111 7.59 8.64 2.77
N ASP A 112 6.38 8.17 3.09
CA ASP A 112 5.86 6.88 2.61
C ASP A 112 5.72 6.86 1.08
N LEU A 113 5.14 7.92 0.50
CA LEU A 113 5.01 8.07 -0.96
C LEU A 113 6.38 8.06 -1.67
N ASP A 114 7.34 8.80 -1.12
CA ASP A 114 8.69 8.91 -1.69
C ASP A 114 9.48 7.60 -1.57
N ARG A 115 9.29 6.87 -0.46
CA ARG A 115 9.82 5.52 -0.29
C ARG A 115 9.22 4.55 -1.31
N LEU A 116 7.90 4.60 -1.53
CA LEU A 116 7.23 3.76 -2.52
C LEU A 116 7.77 4.02 -3.93
N ASN A 117 7.90 5.29 -4.33
CA ASN A 117 8.51 5.66 -5.62
C ASN A 117 9.93 5.11 -5.75
N THR A 118 10.74 5.21 -4.69
CA THR A 118 12.11 4.66 -4.69
C THR A 118 12.10 3.14 -4.91
N GLN A 119 11.18 2.42 -4.27
CA GLN A 119 11.03 0.96 -4.47
C GLN A 119 10.61 0.62 -5.90
N ILE A 120 9.67 1.38 -6.48
CA ILE A 120 9.23 1.22 -7.86
C ILE A 120 10.41 1.40 -8.82
N GLU A 121 11.22 2.45 -8.65
CA GLU A 121 12.39 2.71 -9.47
C GLU A 121 13.45 1.61 -9.38
N GLN A 122 13.75 1.14 -8.17
CA GLN A 122 14.70 0.02 -7.95
C GLN A 122 14.20 -1.27 -8.60
N SER A 123 12.91 -1.54 -8.48
CA SER A 123 12.28 -2.70 -9.09
C SER A 123 12.30 -2.66 -10.62
N LYS A 124 12.07 -1.49 -11.22
CA LYS A 124 12.23 -1.30 -12.67
C LYS A 124 13.66 -1.60 -13.13
N LYS A 125 14.67 -1.15 -12.37
CA LYS A 125 16.09 -1.42 -12.66
C LYS A 125 16.43 -2.92 -12.61
N THR A 126 15.75 -3.69 -11.77
CA THR A 126 15.94 -5.14 -11.65
C THR A 126 15.07 -5.95 -12.63
N GLY A 127 14.35 -5.29 -13.54
CA GLY A 127 13.50 -5.94 -14.54
C GLY A 127 12.20 -6.53 -14.00
N LYS A 128 11.86 -6.25 -12.73
CA LYS A 128 10.56 -6.60 -12.16
C LYS A 128 9.48 -5.67 -12.70
N LYS A 129 8.33 -6.24 -13.07
CA LYS A 129 7.14 -5.48 -13.46
C LYS A 129 6.20 -5.37 -12.27
N TYR A 130 5.92 -4.14 -11.83
CA TYR A 130 4.88 -3.84 -10.86
C TYR A 130 3.60 -3.44 -11.58
N GLU A 131 2.46 -3.79 -11.00
CA GLU A 131 1.22 -3.08 -11.30
C GLU A 131 1.16 -1.85 -10.39
N LEU A 132 1.11 -0.67 -11.01
CA LEU A 132 1.05 0.62 -10.34
C LEU A 132 -0.40 1.13 -10.47
N PRO A 133 -1.26 0.93 -9.46
CA PRO A 133 -2.64 1.36 -9.54
C PRO A 133 -2.74 2.88 -9.52
N GLU A 134 -3.60 3.43 -10.38
CA GLU A 134 -4.00 4.84 -10.24
C GLU A 134 -4.76 5.07 -8.92
N VAL A 135 -4.74 6.30 -8.44
CA VAL A 135 -5.53 6.70 -7.28
C VAL A 135 -6.97 6.93 -7.71
N THR A 136 -7.78 5.86 -7.71
CA THR A 136 -9.16 5.93 -8.18
C THR A 136 -10.14 6.35 -7.07
N PRO A 137 -11.35 6.83 -7.43
CA PRO A 137 -12.41 7.08 -6.45
C PRO A 137 -12.77 5.84 -5.61
N GLU A 138 -12.69 4.63 -6.17
CA GLU A 138 -12.93 3.38 -5.46
C GLU A 138 -11.87 3.14 -4.39
N TYR A 139 -10.60 3.33 -4.73
CA TYR A 139 -9.50 3.27 -3.76
C TYR A 139 -9.72 4.30 -2.64
N LEU A 140 -10.01 5.55 -3.00
CA LEU A 140 -10.26 6.61 -2.02
C LEU A 140 -11.45 6.25 -1.11
N ASN A 141 -12.55 5.75 -1.66
CA ASN A 141 -13.69 5.34 -0.86
C ASN A 141 -13.36 4.15 0.06
N SER A 142 -12.52 3.21 -0.37
CA SER A 142 -12.10 2.08 0.47
C SER A 142 -11.35 2.51 1.73
N LEU A 143 -10.69 3.67 1.70
CA LEU A 143 -9.97 4.24 2.85
C LEU A 143 -10.90 4.77 3.94
N ILE A 144 -12.16 5.08 3.62
CA ILE A 144 -13.08 5.75 4.57
C ILE A 144 -14.37 4.98 4.82
N GLN A 145 -14.45 3.76 4.29
CA GLN A 145 -15.44 2.76 4.63
C GLN A 145 -15.08 2.00 5.91
#